data_AF-A0A2R9UBD8-F1
#
_entry.id   AF-A0A2R9UBD8-F1
#
_cell.length_a   1.000
_cell.length_b   1.000
_cell.length_c   1.000
_cell.angle_alpha   90.00
_cell.angle_beta   90.00
_cell.angle_gamma   90.00
#
_symmetry.space_group_name_H-M   'P 1'
#
loop_
_entity.id
_entity.type
_entity.pdbx_description
1 polymer ?
#
loop_
_entity_poly.entity_id
_entity_poly.type
_entity_poly.pdbx_seq_one_letter_code
_entity_poly.pdbx_strand_id
1 'polypeptide(L)'
;MSGTTLDTSALTQPVSRAEVRQFTAQLRREGKLTSVVVTTIGFVVVGGILLVSASLMAAVVSFGLFADEGRPNPIGIGFLLFFVAVIAVIAYALIVMFRGRATRRYRIAHFAAANGMTWFPTVPNPALPGMIFSEGHSREATDVVHGPRPRWVEVGNYTYKTGSGKNEQTHKWAYVELRLDTPLPHIVLDAVGNNGLFGVSNLPAMFSRDQRLSLEGDFDQHFALYCPKGYERDALYLFTPDVMARFIDNAAALDVEIVDDRLFLYARRELSTTDPATWEWIFGTVDAIDEKLGQWARWRDERLPAAAAPVASGIPLLTPPPAGVAPEGRRLRRGFSWIGGVIAVLAIGWWLFSVVSDIFLR
;
A
#
# COMPACT_ATOMS: atom_id res chain seq x y z
N MET A 1 2.51 29.82 2.12
CA MET A 1 3.78 29.91 2.89
C MET A 1 3.55 29.50 4.34
N SER A 2 4.03 28.32 4.69
CA SER A 2 4.71 28.05 5.96
C SER A 2 5.83 27.08 5.61
N GLY A 3 6.88 27.66 5.01
CA GLY A 3 8.10 26.99 4.57
C GLY A 3 8.95 26.55 5.75
N THR A 4 8.49 25.54 6.48
CA THR A 4 9.37 24.74 7.31
C THR A 4 10.03 23.75 6.37
N THR A 5 11.27 24.03 5.97
CA THR A 5 12.11 23.07 5.24
C THR A 5 12.12 21.76 6.01
N LEU A 6 11.79 20.68 5.32
CA LEU A 6 11.74 19.35 5.88
C LEU A 6 13.13 18.93 6.38
N ASP A 7 13.24 18.58 7.67
CA ASP A 7 14.48 18.07 8.22
C ASP A 7 14.64 16.58 7.86
N THR A 8 15.44 16.30 6.83
CA THR A 8 15.71 14.93 6.36
C THR A 8 16.99 14.32 6.95
N SER A 9 17.69 15.04 7.84
CA SER A 9 19.01 14.63 8.37
C SER A 9 18.97 13.24 9.04
N ALA A 10 17.89 12.95 9.78
CA ALA A 10 17.67 11.67 10.45
C ALA A 10 17.65 10.47 9.50
N LEU A 11 17.30 10.69 8.22
CA LEU A 11 17.20 9.63 7.21
C LEU A 11 18.57 9.15 6.72
N THR A 12 19.60 10.00 6.74
CA THR A 12 20.92 9.68 6.16
C THR A 12 22.07 9.70 7.16
N GLN A 13 21.98 10.49 8.24
CA GLN A 13 23.07 10.66 9.21
C GLN A 13 23.57 9.32 9.78
N PRO A 14 24.87 9.18 10.10
CA PRO A 14 25.38 7.97 10.74
C PRO A 14 24.62 7.67 12.04
N VAL A 15 24.23 6.40 12.24
CA VAL A 15 23.47 5.98 13.43
C VAL A 15 24.30 5.04 14.28
N SER A 16 24.33 5.24 15.60
CA SER A 16 25.02 4.31 16.48
C SER A 16 24.23 3.01 16.64
N ARG A 17 24.96 1.89 16.75
CA ARG A 17 24.35 0.57 16.98
C ARG A 17 23.67 0.48 18.34
N ALA A 18 24.14 1.26 19.32
CA ALA A 18 23.58 1.28 20.67
C ALA A 18 22.20 1.93 20.69
N GLU A 19 22.04 3.08 20.02
CA GLU A 19 20.76 3.80 19.91
C GLU A 19 19.69 2.96 19.21
N VAL A 20 20.02 2.34 18.07
CA VAL A 20 19.07 1.47 17.34
C VAL A 20 18.61 0.30 18.22
N ARG A 21 19.52 -0.29 19.01
CA ARG A 21 19.19 -1.38 19.93
C ARG A 21 18.28 -0.90 21.06
N GLN A 22 18.59 0.24 21.67
CA GLN A 22 17.78 0.83 22.73
C GLN A 22 16.38 1.18 22.23
N PHE A 23 16.28 1.81 21.06
CA PHE A 23 15.01 2.13 20.41
C PHE A 23 14.21 0.86 20.10
N THR A 24 14.85 -0.17 19.53
CA THR A 24 14.19 -1.45 19.28
C THR A 24 13.68 -2.10 20.57
N ALA A 25 14.46 -2.04 21.66
CA ALA A 25 14.05 -2.56 22.96
C ALA A 25 12.87 -1.77 23.56
N GLN A 26 12.83 -0.45 23.35
CA GLN A 26 11.68 0.38 23.71
C GLN A 26 10.42 -0.03 22.94
N LEU A 27 10.48 -0.15 21.61
CA LEU A 27 9.33 -0.56 20.81
C LEU A 27 8.80 -1.96 21.20
N ARG A 28 9.68 -2.88 21.62
CA ARG A 28 9.25 -4.20 22.15
C ARG A 28 8.48 -4.05 23.46
N ARG A 29 8.98 -3.22 24.38
CA ARG A 29 8.32 -2.96 25.68
C ARG A 29 6.95 -2.30 25.50
N GLU A 30 6.82 -1.43 24.51
CA GLU A 30 5.55 -0.77 24.15
C GLU A 30 4.59 -1.67 23.35
N GLY A 31 4.99 -2.92 23.02
CA GLY A 31 4.17 -3.82 22.21
C GLY A 31 4.04 -3.43 20.74
N LYS A 32 4.78 -2.41 20.26
CA LYS A 32 4.67 -1.88 18.90
C LYS A 32 5.34 -2.73 17.82
N LEU A 33 5.95 -3.86 18.17
CA LEU A 33 6.64 -4.77 17.23
C LEU A 33 5.86 -6.05 16.93
N THR A 34 4.58 -6.09 17.27
CA THR A 34 3.69 -7.22 16.98
C THR A 34 3.15 -7.15 15.55
N SER A 35 3.79 -7.83 14.60
CA SER A 35 3.15 -8.46 13.43
C SER A 35 4.16 -9.10 12.45
N VAL A 36 3.75 -10.22 11.82
CA VAL A 36 4.31 -11.10 10.75
C VAL A 36 5.80 -11.47 10.80
N VAL A 37 6.68 -10.52 11.12
CA VAL A 37 8.13 -10.70 11.21
C VAL A 37 8.48 -11.80 12.22
N VAL A 38 7.78 -11.88 13.36
CA VAL A 38 7.98 -12.96 14.36
C VAL A 38 7.62 -14.33 13.78
N THR A 39 6.57 -14.40 12.97
CA THR A 39 6.11 -15.66 12.35
C THR A 39 7.06 -16.10 11.24
N THR A 40 7.52 -15.18 10.38
CA THR A 40 8.56 -15.49 9.36
C THR A 40 9.89 -15.86 10.00
N ILE A 41 10.30 -15.18 11.09
CA ILE A 41 11.46 -15.59 11.90
C ILE A 41 11.24 -17.02 12.41
N GLY A 42 10.07 -17.32 12.96
CA GLY A 42 9.73 -18.65 13.45
C GLY A 42 9.90 -19.72 12.36
N PHE A 43 9.34 -19.50 11.16
CA PHE A 43 9.48 -20.44 10.06
C PHE A 43 10.91 -20.61 9.56
N VAL A 44 11.70 -19.54 9.48
CA VAL A 44 13.10 -19.63 9.06
C VAL A 44 13.96 -20.30 10.13
N VAL A 45 13.71 -20.02 11.41
CA VAL A 45 14.42 -20.66 12.53
C VAL A 45 14.08 -22.14 12.60
N VAL A 46 12.80 -22.51 12.52
CA VAL A 46 12.36 -23.91 12.50
C VAL A 46 12.90 -24.65 11.27
N GLY A 47 12.82 -24.04 10.08
CA GLY A 47 13.40 -24.60 8.87
C GLY A 47 14.92 -24.78 8.96
N GLY A 48 15.61 -23.82 9.55
CA GLY A 48 17.04 -23.91 9.84
C GLY A 48 17.38 -25.03 10.81
N ILE A 49 16.64 -25.15 11.92
CA ILE A 49 16.81 -26.24 12.91
C ILE A 49 16.57 -27.61 12.27
N LEU A 50 15.53 -27.75 11.46
CA LEU A 50 15.23 -28.99 10.73
C LEU A 50 16.36 -29.36 9.75
N LEU A 51 16.90 -28.36 9.03
CA LEU A 51 18.05 -28.56 8.15
C LEU A 51 19.28 -29.02 8.94
N VAL A 52 19.61 -28.37 10.05
CA VAL A 52 20.73 -28.76 10.93
C VAL A 52 20.54 -30.18 11.44
N SER A 53 19.34 -30.51 11.90
CA SER A 53 19.00 -31.83 12.48
C SER A 53 19.11 -32.94 11.43
N ALA A 54 18.59 -32.70 10.21
CA ALA A 54 18.72 -33.63 9.09
C ALA A 54 20.19 -33.83 8.68
N SER A 55 20.98 -32.77 8.70
CA SER A 55 22.41 -32.79 8.37
C SER A 55 23.22 -33.58 9.40
N LEU A 56 22.94 -33.37 10.68
CA LEU A 56 23.57 -34.08 11.78
C LEU A 56 23.19 -35.57 11.73
N MET A 57 21.92 -35.88 11.47
CA MET A 57 21.46 -37.26 11.30
C MET A 57 22.13 -37.94 10.10
N ALA A 58 22.24 -37.25 8.96
CA ALA A 58 22.95 -37.77 7.79
C ALA A 58 24.44 -38.02 8.08
N ALA A 59 25.10 -37.12 8.82
CA ALA A 59 26.49 -37.31 9.24
C ALA A 59 26.66 -38.51 10.20
N VAL A 60 25.76 -38.67 11.17
CA VAL A 60 25.76 -39.82 12.11
C VAL A 60 25.50 -41.13 11.38
N VAL A 61 24.54 -41.16 10.45
CA VAL A 61 24.25 -42.35 9.62
C VAL A 61 25.45 -42.68 8.72
N SER A 62 26.08 -41.67 8.12
CA SER A 62 27.27 -41.86 7.28
C SER A 62 28.48 -42.36 8.09
N PHE A 63 28.61 -41.90 9.35
CA PHE A 63 29.60 -42.41 10.30
C PHE A 63 29.30 -43.85 10.73
N GLY A 64 28.03 -44.20 10.98
CA GLY A 64 27.63 -45.55 11.38
C GLY A 64 27.69 -46.60 10.26
N LEU A 65 27.49 -46.20 9.00
CA LEU A 65 27.44 -47.12 7.85
C LEU A 65 28.78 -47.29 7.13
N PHE A 66 29.72 -46.34 7.25
CA PHE A 66 30.96 -46.31 6.45
C PHE A 66 32.23 -46.08 7.29
N ALA A 67 32.17 -46.26 8.61
CA ALA A 67 33.38 -46.21 9.44
C ALA A 67 34.13 -47.54 9.40
N ASP A 68 35.24 -47.59 8.66
CA ASP A 68 36.26 -48.61 8.83
C ASP A 68 37.25 -48.17 9.92
N GLU A 69 37.53 -49.06 10.87
CA GLU A 69 38.54 -48.87 11.94
C GLU A 69 38.39 -47.59 12.79
N GLY A 70 37.17 -47.08 12.97
CA GLY A 70 36.89 -45.90 13.80
C GLY A 70 37.39 -44.57 13.23
N ARG A 71 37.81 -44.53 11.96
CA ARG A 71 38.23 -43.29 11.29
C ARG A 71 37.01 -42.57 10.68
N PRO A 72 36.84 -41.26 10.92
CA PRO A 72 35.74 -40.51 10.34
C PRO A 72 35.89 -40.41 8.82
N ASN A 73 34.82 -40.69 8.09
CA ASN A 73 34.78 -40.61 6.63
C ASN A 73 34.94 -39.13 6.17
N PRO A 74 35.90 -38.81 5.28
CA PRO A 74 36.11 -37.45 4.77
C PRO A 74 34.88 -36.86 4.08
N ILE A 75 34.02 -37.70 3.48
CA ILE A 75 32.75 -37.28 2.88
C ILE A 75 31.80 -36.74 3.96
N GLY A 76 31.69 -37.43 5.09
CA GLY A 76 30.86 -37.00 6.22
C GLY A 76 31.33 -35.68 6.85
N ILE A 77 32.65 -35.50 6.96
CA ILE A 77 33.24 -34.23 7.40
C ILE A 77 32.93 -33.11 6.40
N GLY A 78 33.04 -33.37 5.09
CA GLY A 78 32.69 -32.42 4.04
C GLY A 78 31.23 -31.96 4.12
N PHE A 79 30.28 -32.89 4.31
CA PHE A 79 28.87 -32.55 4.51
C PHE A 79 28.65 -31.71 5.77
N LEU A 80 29.26 -32.07 6.90
CA LEU A 80 29.14 -31.31 8.14
C LEU A 80 29.63 -29.86 7.95
N LEU A 81 30.81 -29.68 7.34
CA LEU A 81 31.36 -28.35 7.07
C LEU A 81 30.49 -27.53 6.10
N PHE A 82 29.96 -28.17 5.06
CA PHE A 82 29.04 -27.54 4.12
C PHE A 82 27.79 -27.00 4.84
N PHE A 83 27.15 -27.80 5.69
CA PHE A 83 25.96 -27.35 6.41
C PHE A 83 26.27 -26.29 7.46
N VAL A 84 27.40 -26.38 8.17
CA VAL A 84 27.86 -25.30 9.05
C VAL A 84 28.03 -23.99 8.29
N ALA A 85 28.64 -24.03 7.10
CA ALA A 85 28.77 -22.85 6.24
C ALA A 85 27.41 -22.30 5.79
N VAL A 86 26.48 -23.16 5.37
CA VAL A 86 25.10 -22.76 5.00
C VAL A 86 24.38 -22.09 6.17
N ILE A 87 24.46 -22.66 7.38
CA ILE A 87 23.87 -22.08 8.59
C ILE A 87 24.48 -20.72 8.90
N ALA A 88 25.81 -20.60 8.82
CA ALA A 88 26.50 -19.33 9.06
C ALA A 88 26.05 -18.26 8.06
N VAL A 89 25.90 -18.60 6.77
CA VAL A 89 25.40 -17.70 5.72
C VAL A 89 23.95 -17.30 6.00
N ILE A 90 23.07 -18.24 6.34
CA ILE A 90 21.67 -17.95 6.68
C ILE A 90 21.60 -17.04 7.93
N ALA A 91 22.34 -17.36 8.99
CA ALA A 91 22.38 -16.57 10.20
C ALA A 91 22.90 -15.15 9.92
N TYR A 92 23.97 -15.01 9.14
CA TYR A 92 24.49 -13.72 8.71
C TYR A 92 23.46 -12.92 7.91
N ALA A 93 22.81 -13.53 6.91
CA ALA A 93 21.77 -12.90 6.10
C ALA A 93 20.59 -12.41 6.96
N LEU A 94 20.14 -13.22 7.92
CA LEU A 94 19.10 -12.84 8.88
C LEU A 94 19.54 -11.65 9.74
N ILE A 95 20.77 -11.68 10.27
CA ILE A 95 21.31 -10.58 11.08
C ILE A 95 21.35 -9.29 10.26
N VAL A 96 21.85 -9.33 9.02
CA VAL A 96 21.91 -8.17 8.13
C VAL A 96 20.50 -7.63 7.84
N MET A 97 19.55 -8.51 7.53
CA MET A 97 18.15 -8.14 7.27
C MET A 97 17.48 -7.48 8.50
N PHE A 98 17.62 -8.06 9.70
CA PHE A 98 17.03 -7.49 10.91
C PHE A 98 17.65 -6.16 11.30
N ARG A 99 18.97 -6.03 11.11
CA ARG A 99 19.67 -4.77 11.37
C ARG A 99 19.23 -3.69 10.39
N GLY A 100 19.07 -4.02 9.11
CA GLY A 100 18.53 -3.09 8.11
C GLY A 100 17.15 -2.57 8.51
N ARG A 101 16.23 -3.47 8.91
CA ARG A 101 14.88 -3.09 9.37
C ARG A 101 14.90 -2.24 10.64
N ALA A 102 15.73 -2.58 11.63
CA ALA A 102 15.83 -1.82 12.86
C ALA A 102 16.37 -0.40 12.63
N THR A 103 17.42 -0.27 11.82
CA THR A 103 17.98 1.04 11.44
C THR A 103 16.96 1.86 10.64
N ARG A 104 16.25 1.25 9.69
CA ARG A 104 15.19 1.91 8.90
C ARG A 104 14.11 2.50 9.80
N ARG A 105 13.58 1.71 10.74
CA ARG A 105 12.57 2.15 11.71
C ARG A 105 13.07 3.31 12.57
N TYR A 106 14.29 3.19 13.08
CA TYR A 106 14.92 4.26 13.86
C TYR A 106 14.98 5.57 13.07
N ARG A 107 15.46 5.50 11.83
CA ARG A 107 15.60 6.67 10.94
C ARG A 107 14.26 7.34 10.65
N ILE A 108 13.25 6.57 10.26
CA ILE A 108 11.92 7.12 9.94
C ILE A 108 11.24 7.68 11.19
N ALA A 109 11.35 7.01 12.34
CA ALA A 109 10.80 7.51 13.59
C ALA A 109 11.42 8.84 14.02
N HIS A 110 12.74 8.96 13.92
CA HIS A 110 13.42 10.22 14.25
C HIS A 110 13.20 11.31 13.21
N PHE A 111 13.08 10.96 11.93
CA PHE A 111 12.66 11.89 10.89
C PHE A 111 11.26 12.44 11.17
N ALA A 112 10.30 11.57 11.51
CA ALA A 112 8.96 11.98 11.88
C ALA A 112 9.00 12.93 13.08
N ALA A 113 9.69 12.54 14.15
CA ALA A 113 9.81 13.35 15.36
C ALA A 113 10.47 14.71 15.11
N ALA A 114 11.56 14.77 14.33
CA ALA A 114 12.26 16.01 13.97
C ALA A 114 11.35 16.99 13.23
N ASN A 115 10.38 16.45 12.47
CA ASN A 115 9.40 17.22 11.74
C ASN A 115 8.04 17.32 12.45
N GLY A 116 7.94 17.03 13.75
CA GLY A 116 6.69 17.12 14.50
C GLY A 116 5.57 16.17 14.02
N MET A 117 5.94 15.11 13.30
CA MET A 117 5.07 14.03 12.87
C MET A 117 5.19 12.84 13.82
N THR A 118 4.19 11.96 13.79
CA THR A 118 4.16 10.72 14.55
C THR A 118 4.37 9.54 13.62
N TRP A 119 5.18 8.58 14.05
CA TRP A 119 5.44 7.35 13.31
C TRP A 119 4.88 6.13 14.02
N PHE A 120 4.26 5.25 13.24
CA PHE A 120 3.75 3.94 13.66
C PHE A 120 4.45 2.85 12.84
N PRO A 121 5.12 1.89 13.49
CA PRO A 121 5.78 0.80 12.77
C PRO A 121 4.79 -0.03 11.96
N THR A 122 3.60 -0.24 12.49
CA THR A 122 2.61 -1.16 11.95
C THR A 122 1.21 -0.76 12.41
N VAL A 123 0.27 -0.75 11.47
CA VAL A 123 -1.16 -0.57 11.70
C VAL A 123 -1.87 -1.75 11.05
N PRO A 124 -2.33 -2.75 11.83
CA PRO A 124 -3.03 -3.90 11.30
C PRO A 124 -4.45 -3.52 10.88
N ASN A 125 -4.92 -4.05 9.75
CA ASN A 125 -6.25 -3.78 9.17
C ASN A 125 -6.64 -2.29 9.22
N PRO A 126 -5.87 -1.40 8.56
CA PRO A 126 -6.18 0.03 8.55
C PRO A 126 -7.59 0.26 7.99
N ALA A 127 -8.44 0.94 8.78
CA ALA A 127 -9.84 1.20 8.46
C ALA A 127 -10.01 2.48 7.60
N LEU A 128 -9.28 2.53 6.49
CA LEU A 128 -9.33 3.64 5.53
C LEU A 128 -10.32 3.34 4.40
N PRO A 129 -11.06 4.35 3.89
CA PRO A 129 -12.11 4.14 2.88
C PRO A 129 -11.59 3.90 1.45
N GLY A 130 -10.29 4.10 1.22
CA GLY A 130 -9.67 3.96 -0.11
C GLY A 130 -9.70 2.54 -0.67
N MET A 131 -9.72 2.42 -2.00
CA MET A 131 -9.97 1.16 -2.72
C MET A 131 -9.04 0.02 -2.31
N ILE A 132 -7.74 0.30 -2.06
CA ILE A 132 -6.75 -0.73 -1.72
C ILE A 132 -6.99 -1.35 -0.32
N PHE A 133 -7.64 -0.62 0.58
CA PHE A 133 -7.76 -1.00 1.99
C PHE A 133 -8.88 -2.02 2.24
N SER A 134 -9.78 -2.21 1.28
CA SER A 134 -10.87 -3.19 1.34
C SER A 134 -10.52 -4.55 0.73
N GLU A 135 -9.33 -4.68 0.12
CA GLU A 135 -8.96 -5.84 -0.68
C GLU A 135 -8.31 -6.96 0.14
N GLY A 136 -8.67 -8.19 -0.21
CA GLY A 136 -8.03 -9.39 0.32
C GLY A 136 -8.08 -9.53 1.85
N HIS A 137 -7.03 -10.14 2.41
CA HIS A 137 -6.88 -10.37 3.84
C HIS A 137 -5.44 -10.07 4.31
N SER A 138 -5.18 -10.25 5.61
CA SER A 138 -3.87 -9.97 6.22
C SER A 138 -3.35 -8.55 5.90
N ARG A 139 -4.26 -7.59 5.94
CA ARG A 139 -4.04 -6.20 5.57
C ARG A 139 -3.22 -5.49 6.62
N GLU A 140 -2.20 -4.77 6.19
CA GLU A 140 -1.26 -4.14 7.10
C GLU A 140 -0.64 -2.91 6.45
N ALA A 141 -0.71 -1.77 7.15
CA ALA A 141 0.12 -0.62 6.83
C ALA A 141 1.38 -0.63 7.71
N THR A 142 2.53 -0.28 7.13
CA THR A 142 3.83 -0.27 7.81
C THR A 142 4.54 1.05 7.60
N ASP A 143 5.29 1.45 8.62
CA ASP A 143 6.02 2.71 8.67
C ASP A 143 5.14 3.93 8.37
N VAL A 144 3.96 3.94 8.95
CA VAL A 144 2.98 5.01 8.80
C VAL A 144 3.51 6.25 9.50
N VAL A 145 3.68 7.34 8.76
CA VAL A 145 4.03 8.66 9.29
C VAL A 145 2.85 9.56 9.08
N HIS A 146 2.32 10.18 10.14
CA HIS A 146 1.28 11.18 10.00
C HIS A 146 1.56 12.43 10.83
N GLY A 147 1.01 13.55 10.40
CA GLY A 147 1.12 14.80 11.12
C GLY A 147 0.41 15.95 10.41
N PRO A 148 0.24 17.08 11.09
CA PRO A 148 -0.41 18.24 10.49
C PRO A 148 0.57 19.05 9.63
N ARG A 149 0.25 19.35 8.35
CA ARG A 149 0.66 20.60 7.67
C ARG A 149 0.18 20.73 6.20
N PRO A 150 -0.39 21.89 5.81
CA PRO A 150 -1.40 22.66 6.56
C PRO A 150 -2.70 21.86 6.81
N ARG A 151 -2.87 20.70 6.16
CA ARG A 151 -3.92 19.71 6.44
C ARG A 151 -3.32 18.43 7.04
N TRP A 152 -4.17 17.54 7.54
CA TRP A 152 -3.73 16.22 8.01
C TRP A 152 -3.19 15.41 6.83
N VAL A 153 -1.93 14.97 6.93
CA VAL A 153 -1.27 14.10 5.94
C VAL A 153 -0.83 12.82 6.62
N GLU A 154 -1.11 11.68 5.99
CA GLU A 154 -0.57 10.37 6.37
C GLU A 154 0.16 9.73 5.19
N VAL A 155 1.37 9.21 5.41
CA VAL A 155 2.17 8.50 4.41
C VAL A 155 2.50 7.13 4.95
N GLY A 156 2.20 6.06 4.21
CA GLY A 156 2.44 4.70 4.65
C GLY A 156 2.78 3.74 3.51
N ASN A 157 3.41 2.63 3.85
CA ASN A 157 3.48 1.47 2.96
C ASN A 157 2.36 0.51 3.35
N TYR A 158 1.81 -0.23 2.40
CA TYR A 158 0.65 -1.09 2.61
C TYR A 158 0.81 -2.43 1.91
N THR A 159 0.37 -3.49 2.58
CA THR A 159 0.32 -4.83 2.01
C THR A 159 -0.99 -5.51 2.31
N TYR A 160 -1.42 -6.36 1.38
CA TYR A 160 -2.53 -7.28 1.58
C TYR A 160 -2.28 -8.57 0.80
N LYS A 161 -3.02 -9.61 1.13
CA LYS A 161 -2.91 -10.92 0.50
C LYS A 161 -4.21 -11.32 -0.19
N THR A 162 -4.09 -12.01 -1.31
CA THR A 162 -5.22 -12.60 -2.05
C THR A 162 -4.94 -14.07 -2.33
N GLY A 163 -5.98 -14.85 -2.57
CA GLY A 163 -5.86 -16.31 -2.73
C GLY A 163 -5.74 -17.02 -1.39
N SER A 164 -5.31 -18.28 -1.42
CA SER A 164 -5.08 -19.08 -0.22
C SER A 164 -4.08 -20.20 -0.48
N GLY A 165 -3.43 -20.67 0.59
CA GLY A 165 -2.48 -21.78 0.54
C GLY A 165 -1.32 -21.53 -0.42
N LYS A 166 -1.10 -22.45 -1.37
CA LYS A 166 0.01 -22.36 -2.34
C LYS A 166 -0.18 -21.28 -3.41
N ASN A 167 -1.39 -20.76 -3.57
CA ASN A 167 -1.73 -19.72 -4.55
C ASN A 167 -1.94 -18.35 -3.88
N GLU A 168 -1.43 -18.17 -2.66
CA GLU A 168 -1.47 -16.89 -1.96
C GLU A 168 -0.49 -15.90 -2.61
N GLN A 169 -0.98 -14.72 -2.97
CA GLN A 169 -0.17 -13.63 -3.52
C GLN A 169 -0.17 -12.45 -2.55
N THR A 170 1.02 -11.88 -2.32
CA THR A 170 1.18 -10.67 -1.52
C THR A 170 1.27 -9.45 -2.44
N HIS A 171 0.33 -8.53 -2.27
CA HIS A 171 0.28 -7.26 -2.98
C HIS A 171 0.91 -6.18 -2.12
N LYS A 172 1.69 -5.30 -2.76
CA LYS A 172 2.36 -4.17 -2.12
C LYS A 172 1.93 -2.87 -2.79
N TRP A 173 1.72 -1.88 -1.94
CA TRP A 173 1.38 -0.51 -2.28
C TRP A 173 2.07 0.43 -1.30
N ALA A 174 2.06 1.70 -1.62
CA ALA A 174 2.23 2.78 -0.68
C ALA A 174 1.16 3.83 -0.96
N TYR A 175 0.87 4.65 0.05
CA TYR A 175 -0.17 5.65 -0.03
C TYR A 175 0.25 6.94 0.64
N VAL A 176 -0.30 8.05 0.13
CA VAL A 176 -0.42 9.33 0.82
C VAL A 176 -1.90 9.60 1.00
N GLU A 177 -2.35 9.92 2.20
CA GLU A 177 -3.71 10.36 2.50
C GLU A 177 -3.70 11.84 2.87
N LEU A 178 -4.61 12.60 2.27
CA LEU A 178 -4.92 13.97 2.60
C LEU A 178 -6.38 14.08 3.02
N ARG A 179 -6.67 14.80 4.12
CA ARG A 179 -8.06 15.14 4.47
C ARG A 179 -8.57 16.35 3.70
N LEU A 180 -9.78 16.22 3.18
CA LEU A 180 -10.50 17.25 2.46
C LEU A 180 -11.42 18.01 3.41
N ASP A 181 -11.67 19.28 3.11
CA ASP A 181 -12.48 20.17 3.94
C ASP A 181 -14.00 19.93 3.76
N THR A 182 -14.37 19.18 2.72
CA THR A 182 -15.73 18.72 2.46
C THR A 182 -15.69 17.33 1.83
N PRO A 183 -16.71 16.48 2.06
CA PRO A 183 -16.87 15.27 1.27
C PRO A 183 -17.06 15.59 -0.22
N LEU A 184 -16.44 14.81 -1.09
CA LEU A 184 -16.50 14.92 -2.54
C LEU A 184 -17.00 13.62 -3.18
N PRO A 185 -17.58 13.67 -4.40
CA PRO A 185 -17.97 12.47 -5.11
C PRO A 185 -16.76 11.56 -5.33
N HIS A 186 -17.00 10.25 -5.36
CA HIS A 186 -15.91 9.29 -5.54
C HIS A 186 -15.32 9.46 -6.93
N ILE A 187 -14.06 9.89 -7.04
CA ILE A 187 -13.37 10.03 -8.32
C ILE A 187 -12.06 9.25 -8.27
N VAL A 188 -11.72 8.55 -9.35
CA VAL A 188 -10.42 7.88 -9.49
C VAL A 188 -9.71 8.42 -10.72
N LEU A 189 -8.44 8.78 -10.57
CA LEU A 189 -7.51 9.02 -11.67
C LEU A 189 -6.52 7.85 -11.72
N ASP A 190 -6.60 7.07 -12.79
CA ASP A 190 -5.68 5.96 -13.08
C ASP A 190 -4.51 6.50 -13.92
N ALA A 191 -3.30 6.52 -13.36
CA ALA A 191 -2.16 7.15 -14.02
C ALA A 191 -1.60 6.26 -15.13
N VAL A 192 -1.74 6.69 -16.38
CA VAL A 192 -1.37 5.90 -17.56
C VAL A 192 0.13 5.53 -17.55
N GLY A 193 0.97 6.45 -17.07
CA GLY A 193 2.43 6.27 -17.02
C GLY A 193 2.90 5.23 -15.99
N ASN A 194 2.07 4.87 -15.01
CA ASN A 194 2.42 3.87 -13.99
C ASN A 194 1.88 2.47 -14.32
N ASN A 195 1.16 2.31 -15.43
CA ASN A 195 0.51 1.07 -15.83
C ASN A 195 1.52 -0.07 -16.00
N GLY A 196 1.03 -1.30 -15.82
CA GLY A 196 1.83 -2.51 -15.95
C GLY A 196 2.28 -2.75 -17.39
N LEU A 197 3.03 -3.83 -17.58
CA LEU A 197 3.43 -4.29 -18.91
C LEU A 197 2.18 -4.41 -19.81
N PHE A 198 2.26 -3.88 -21.04
CA PHE A 198 1.14 -3.78 -22.00
C PHE A 198 0.04 -2.74 -21.69
N GLY A 199 0.29 -1.78 -20.80
CA GLY A 199 -0.63 -0.65 -20.56
C GLY A 199 -1.88 -1.01 -19.77
N VAL A 200 -1.86 -2.16 -19.08
CA VAL A 200 -2.96 -2.59 -18.20
C VAL A 200 -2.88 -1.80 -16.89
N SER A 201 -4.01 -1.24 -16.46
CA SER A 201 -4.11 -0.55 -15.16
C SER A 201 -3.62 -1.44 -14.03
N ASN A 202 -2.82 -0.85 -13.15
CA ASN A 202 -2.31 -1.53 -11.97
C ASN A 202 -3.27 -1.43 -10.78
N LEU A 203 -4.44 -0.81 -10.93
CA LEU A 203 -5.42 -0.69 -9.87
C LEU A 203 -5.96 -2.07 -9.43
N PRO A 204 -6.27 -2.25 -8.14
CA PRO A 204 -6.80 -3.54 -7.65
C PRO A 204 -8.25 -3.78 -8.09
N ALA A 205 -8.96 -2.74 -8.52
CA ALA A 205 -10.34 -2.81 -8.97
C ALA A 205 -10.46 -2.30 -10.40
N MET A 206 -11.22 -3.04 -11.22
CA MET A 206 -11.68 -2.55 -12.52
C MET A 206 -13.00 -1.80 -12.32
N PHE A 207 -13.08 -0.58 -12.83
CA PHE A 207 -14.31 0.22 -12.85
C PHE A 207 -15.07 0.02 -14.16
N SER A 208 -16.38 0.27 -14.12
CA SER A 208 -17.22 0.10 -15.31
C SER A 208 -16.85 1.15 -16.38
N ARG A 209 -16.78 0.73 -17.65
CA ARG A 209 -16.32 1.60 -18.76
C ARG A 209 -17.23 2.81 -18.99
N ASP A 210 -18.51 2.67 -18.67
CA ASP A 210 -19.52 3.72 -18.74
C ASP A 210 -19.44 4.74 -17.59
N GLN A 211 -18.44 4.60 -16.71
CA GLN A 211 -18.08 5.56 -15.66
C GLN A 211 -16.79 6.31 -15.98
N ARG A 212 -16.16 6.01 -17.13
CA ARG A 212 -14.99 6.74 -17.60
C ARG A 212 -15.43 8.05 -18.22
N LEU A 213 -14.80 9.14 -17.81
CA LEU A 213 -15.01 10.46 -18.37
C LEU A 213 -13.69 10.92 -19.01
N SER A 214 -13.75 11.27 -20.30
CA SER A 214 -12.64 11.92 -21.00
C SER A 214 -12.70 13.42 -20.74
N LEU A 215 -11.56 14.01 -20.43
CA LEU A 215 -11.42 15.45 -20.25
C LEU A 215 -10.78 16.09 -21.48
N GLU A 216 -10.96 17.41 -21.64
CA GLU A 216 -10.38 18.16 -22.75
C GLU A 216 -8.84 18.26 -22.64
N GLY A 217 -8.19 18.56 -23.76
CA GLY A 217 -6.73 18.72 -23.82
C GLY A 217 -5.97 17.39 -23.87
N ASP A 218 -4.83 17.34 -23.19
CA ASP A 218 -3.92 16.19 -23.13
C ASP A 218 -4.08 15.36 -21.84
N PHE A 219 -5.06 15.67 -20.99
CA PHE A 219 -5.24 14.99 -19.71
C PHE A 219 -5.40 13.47 -19.84
N ASP A 220 -6.12 13.02 -20.86
CA ASP A 220 -6.34 11.59 -21.16
C ASP A 220 -5.04 10.83 -21.54
N GLN A 221 -3.96 11.55 -21.87
CA GLN A 221 -2.63 10.95 -22.10
C GLN A 221 -1.91 10.61 -20.79
N HIS A 222 -2.29 11.30 -19.70
CA HIS A 222 -1.68 11.15 -18.39
C HIS A 222 -2.56 10.34 -17.42
N PHE A 223 -3.88 10.52 -17.48
CA PHE A 223 -4.83 9.88 -16.57
C PHE A 223 -6.07 9.37 -17.29
N ALA A 224 -6.62 8.25 -16.82
CA ALA A 224 -8.01 7.90 -17.07
C ALA A 224 -8.86 8.28 -15.86
N LEU A 225 -9.83 9.20 -16.04
CA LEU A 225 -10.74 9.63 -14.98
C LEU A 225 -11.98 8.74 -14.94
N TYR A 226 -12.35 8.30 -13.73
CA TYR A 226 -13.59 7.59 -13.45
C TYR A 226 -14.44 8.34 -12.42
N CYS A 227 -15.74 8.49 -12.67
CA CYS A 227 -16.69 9.09 -11.74
C CYS A 227 -18.06 8.35 -11.74
N PRO A 228 -18.85 8.46 -10.66
CA PRO A 228 -20.21 7.95 -10.60
C PRO A 228 -21.07 8.51 -11.73
N LYS A 229 -21.95 7.66 -12.26
CA LYS A 229 -22.93 8.10 -13.25
C LYS A 229 -23.76 9.25 -12.70
N GLY A 230 -23.93 10.29 -13.52
CA GLY A 230 -24.64 11.49 -13.14
C GLY A 230 -23.79 12.51 -12.38
N TYR A 231 -22.51 12.24 -12.11
CA TYR A 231 -21.54 13.18 -11.51
C TYR A 231 -20.51 13.70 -12.51
N GLU A 232 -20.71 13.50 -13.82
CA GLU A 232 -19.78 13.93 -14.86
C GLU A 232 -19.59 15.46 -14.86
N ARG A 233 -20.69 16.21 -14.68
CA ARG A 233 -20.65 17.67 -14.55
C ARG A 233 -19.89 18.12 -13.29
N ASP A 234 -20.07 17.40 -12.19
CA ASP A 234 -19.37 17.67 -10.93
C ASP A 234 -17.87 17.39 -11.07
N ALA A 235 -17.49 16.32 -11.77
CA ALA A 235 -16.09 16.02 -12.10
C ALA A 235 -15.46 17.12 -12.96
N LEU A 236 -16.16 17.64 -13.98
CA LEU A 236 -15.68 18.77 -14.79
C LEU A 236 -15.47 20.05 -13.94
N TYR A 237 -16.33 20.29 -12.96
CA TYR A 237 -16.17 21.43 -12.04
C TYR A 237 -14.99 21.26 -11.09
N LEU A 238 -14.73 20.03 -10.62
CA LEU A 238 -13.61 19.74 -9.73
C LEU A 238 -12.26 19.72 -10.46
N PHE A 239 -12.27 19.31 -11.73
CA PHE A 239 -11.09 19.20 -12.60
C PHE A 239 -11.06 20.33 -13.64
N THR A 240 -11.01 21.57 -13.17
CA THR A 240 -10.74 22.73 -14.02
C THR A 240 -9.35 22.63 -14.67
N PRO A 241 -9.08 23.34 -15.79
CA PRO A 241 -7.81 23.24 -16.50
C PRO A 241 -6.56 23.47 -15.64
N ASP A 242 -6.63 24.37 -14.66
CA ASP A 242 -5.54 24.62 -13.72
C ASP A 242 -5.35 23.48 -12.70
N VAL A 243 -6.42 22.78 -12.31
CA VAL A 243 -6.33 21.58 -11.48
C VAL A 243 -5.73 20.42 -12.28
N MET A 244 -6.21 20.21 -13.51
CA MET A 244 -5.69 19.19 -14.42
C MET A 244 -4.18 19.33 -14.61
N ALA A 245 -3.71 20.54 -14.93
CA ALA A 245 -2.27 20.83 -15.09
C ALA A 245 -1.48 20.50 -13.82
N ARG A 246 -1.99 20.85 -12.63
CA ARG A 246 -1.33 20.52 -11.35
C ARG A 246 -1.18 19.02 -11.14
N PHE A 247 -2.20 18.23 -11.45
CA PHE A 247 -2.12 16.77 -11.35
C PHE A 247 -1.12 16.19 -12.36
N ILE A 248 -1.10 16.69 -13.59
CA ILE A 248 -0.11 16.27 -14.61
C ILE A 248 1.32 16.55 -14.12
N ASP A 249 1.57 17.78 -13.66
CA ASP A 249 2.92 18.22 -13.29
C ASP A 249 3.47 17.51 -12.04
N ASN A 250 2.60 17.17 -11.08
CA ASN A 250 3.03 16.77 -9.73
C ASN A 250 2.64 15.33 -9.35
N ALA A 251 1.63 14.76 -9.98
CA ALA A 251 1.03 13.48 -9.58
C ALA A 251 0.88 12.47 -10.73
N ALA A 252 1.33 12.76 -11.95
CA ALA A 252 1.22 11.83 -13.10
C ALA A 252 1.86 10.45 -12.91
N ALA A 253 2.68 10.26 -11.87
CA ALA A 253 3.25 8.97 -11.51
C ALA A 253 2.43 8.20 -10.45
N LEU A 254 1.33 8.77 -9.96
CA LEU A 254 0.52 8.27 -8.85
C LEU A 254 -0.93 8.08 -9.27
N ASP A 255 -1.54 6.98 -8.85
CA ASP A 255 -3.00 6.88 -8.95
C ASP A 255 -3.64 7.75 -7.88
N VAL A 256 -4.75 8.41 -8.21
CA VAL A 256 -5.45 9.31 -7.29
C VAL A 256 -6.84 8.76 -7.02
N GLU A 257 -7.27 8.77 -5.77
CA GLU A 257 -8.66 8.45 -5.40
C GLU A 257 -9.19 9.49 -4.45
N ILE A 258 -10.31 10.10 -4.82
CA ILE A 258 -11.14 10.92 -3.93
C ILE A 258 -12.27 10.02 -3.46
N VAL A 259 -12.43 9.87 -2.15
CA VAL A 259 -13.53 9.11 -1.56
C VAL A 259 -13.89 9.66 -0.18
N ASP A 260 -15.18 9.88 0.05
CA ASP A 260 -15.70 10.57 1.24
C ASP A 260 -14.99 11.92 1.42
N ASP A 261 -14.35 12.16 2.56
CA ASP A 261 -13.61 13.36 2.92
C ASP A 261 -12.08 13.21 2.75
N ARG A 262 -11.64 12.31 1.86
CA ARG A 262 -10.23 11.96 1.71
C ARG A 262 -9.79 11.93 0.26
N LEU A 263 -8.54 12.33 0.04
CA LEU A 263 -7.81 12.11 -1.19
C LEU A 263 -6.64 11.18 -0.89
N PHE A 264 -6.52 10.12 -1.68
CA PHE A 264 -5.41 9.18 -1.66
C PHE A 264 -4.55 9.33 -2.91
N LEU A 265 -3.24 9.24 -2.73
CA LEU A 265 -2.26 9.03 -3.80
C LEU A 265 -1.64 7.65 -3.61
N TYR A 266 -1.68 6.80 -4.63
CA TYR A 266 -1.17 5.43 -4.55
C TYR A 266 0.07 5.23 -5.43
N ALA A 267 0.98 4.41 -4.92
CA ALA A 267 2.19 4.01 -5.63
C ALA A 267 2.48 2.52 -5.47
N ARG A 268 3.12 1.92 -6.48
CA ARG A 268 3.67 0.54 -6.40
C ARG A 268 5.06 0.46 -5.78
N ARG A 269 5.71 1.60 -5.57
CA ARG A 269 6.98 1.74 -4.83
C ARG A 269 6.72 2.17 -3.40
N GLU A 270 7.65 1.89 -2.49
CA GLU A 270 7.57 2.42 -1.12
C GLU A 270 7.66 3.96 -1.12
N LEU A 271 6.82 4.60 -0.31
CA LEU A 271 6.82 6.07 -0.13
C LEU A 271 7.34 6.48 1.23
N SER A 272 6.99 5.73 2.29
CA SER A 272 7.64 5.89 3.59
C SER A 272 8.98 5.15 3.56
N THR A 273 10.06 5.87 3.28
CA THR A 273 11.41 5.30 3.06
C THR A 273 12.50 6.08 3.81
N THR A 274 13.76 5.66 3.68
CA THR A 274 14.93 6.40 4.17
C THR A 274 15.56 7.31 3.12
N ASP A 275 14.94 7.48 1.96
CA ASP A 275 15.42 8.37 0.90
C ASP A 275 14.83 9.78 1.09
N PRO A 276 15.66 10.82 1.35
CA PRO A 276 15.20 12.21 1.49
C PRO A 276 14.43 12.72 0.27
N ALA A 277 14.89 12.39 -0.95
CA ALA A 277 14.31 12.89 -2.18
C ALA A 277 12.86 12.44 -2.34
N THR A 278 12.55 11.21 -1.90
CA THR A 278 11.17 10.70 -1.89
C THR A 278 10.26 11.55 -1.01
N TRP A 279 10.71 11.95 0.20
CA TRP A 279 9.90 12.77 1.09
C TRP A 279 9.75 14.20 0.59
N GLU A 280 10.82 14.80 0.08
CA GLU A 280 10.77 16.13 -0.55
C GLU A 280 9.80 16.17 -1.73
N TRP A 281 9.84 15.13 -2.57
CA TRP A 281 8.90 14.98 -3.69
C TRP A 281 7.46 14.81 -3.19
N ILE A 282 7.20 13.95 -2.19
CA ILE A 282 5.84 13.75 -1.63
C ILE A 282 5.29 15.08 -1.11
N PHE A 283 6.05 15.78 -0.27
CA PHE A 283 5.57 17.04 0.32
C PHE A 283 5.45 18.15 -0.72
N GLY A 284 6.33 18.21 -1.71
CA GLY A 284 6.19 19.12 -2.85
C GLY A 284 4.92 18.84 -3.66
N THR A 285 4.61 17.57 -3.94
CA THR A 285 3.37 17.17 -4.60
C THR A 285 2.14 17.52 -3.75
N VAL A 286 2.17 17.26 -2.45
CA VAL A 286 1.07 17.61 -1.53
C VAL A 286 0.84 19.12 -1.49
N ASP A 287 1.90 19.92 -1.34
CA ASP A 287 1.81 21.39 -1.31
C ASP A 287 1.27 21.95 -2.64
N ALA A 288 1.65 21.35 -3.78
CA ALA A 288 1.17 21.75 -5.09
C ALA A 288 -0.31 21.46 -5.31
N ILE A 289 -0.83 20.38 -4.72
CA ILE A 289 -2.25 19.99 -4.79
C ILE A 289 -3.08 20.76 -3.76
N ASP A 290 -2.52 21.04 -2.58
CA ASP A 290 -3.19 21.70 -1.44
C ASP A 290 -3.89 23.02 -1.82
N GLU A 291 -3.23 23.85 -2.65
CA GLU A 291 -3.78 25.11 -3.15
C GLU A 291 -5.15 24.90 -3.84
N LYS A 292 -5.32 23.79 -4.55
CA LYS A 292 -6.53 23.43 -5.27
C LYS A 292 -7.57 22.77 -4.38
N LEU A 293 -7.14 22.00 -3.37
CA LEU A 293 -8.06 21.41 -2.39
C LEU A 293 -8.89 22.47 -1.65
N GLY A 294 -8.29 23.63 -1.37
CA GLY A 294 -9.02 24.76 -0.78
C GLY A 294 -10.15 25.30 -1.66
N GLN A 295 -10.05 25.17 -2.99
CA GLN A 295 -11.13 25.55 -3.91
C GLN A 295 -12.30 24.56 -3.82
N TRP A 296 -12.01 23.26 -3.68
CA TRP A 296 -13.02 22.22 -3.56
C TRP A 296 -13.85 22.32 -2.27
N ALA A 297 -13.35 22.98 -1.22
CA ALA A 297 -14.11 23.25 0.00
C ALA A 297 -15.44 23.99 -0.24
N ARG A 298 -15.58 24.68 -1.38
CA ARG A 298 -16.79 25.40 -1.80
C ARG A 298 -17.80 24.53 -2.54
N TRP A 299 -17.40 23.36 -3.03
CA TRP A 299 -18.28 22.46 -3.78
C TRP A 299 -19.44 21.96 -2.92
N ARG A 300 -20.63 21.88 -3.50
CA ARG A 300 -21.85 21.37 -2.85
C ARG A 300 -22.63 20.52 -3.82
N ASP A 301 -23.18 19.41 -3.32
CA ASP A 301 -24.07 18.56 -4.12
C ASP A 301 -25.47 19.17 -4.18
N GLU A 302 -25.85 19.66 -5.35
CA GLU A 302 -27.18 20.25 -5.62
C GLU A 302 -28.33 19.24 -5.40
N ARG A 303 -28.02 17.93 -5.36
CA ARG A 303 -28.99 16.85 -5.15
C ARG A 303 -29.38 16.70 -3.69
N LEU A 304 -28.63 17.29 -2.76
CA LEU A 304 -28.96 17.25 -1.34
C LEU A 304 -30.04 18.30 -1.04
N PRO A 305 -31.13 17.93 -0.35
CA PRO A 305 -32.15 18.89 0.03
C PRO A 305 -31.55 19.94 0.96
N ALA A 306 -31.78 21.23 0.66
CA ALA A 306 -31.35 22.32 1.53
C ALA A 306 -31.79 22.02 2.98
N ALA A 307 -30.85 22.11 3.93
CA ALA A 307 -31.17 21.91 5.33
C ALA A 307 -32.28 22.88 5.72
N ALA A 308 -33.40 22.35 6.22
CA ALA A 308 -34.50 23.19 6.69
C ALA A 308 -33.98 24.07 7.83
N ALA A 309 -33.97 25.39 7.63
CA ALA A 309 -33.62 26.32 8.67
C ALA A 309 -34.58 26.12 9.86
N PRO A 310 -34.09 25.96 11.10
CA PRO A 310 -34.99 26.01 12.25
C PRO A 310 -35.62 27.40 12.28
N VAL A 311 -36.93 27.48 12.05
CA VAL A 311 -37.71 28.73 12.04
C VAL A 311 -37.92 29.31 13.45
N ALA A 312 -37.09 28.90 14.41
CA ALA A 312 -37.14 29.42 15.76
C ALA A 312 -36.41 30.77 15.77
N SER A 313 -37.13 31.84 16.10
CA SER A 313 -36.65 33.22 16.31
C SER A 313 -36.30 34.06 15.08
N GLY A 314 -37.25 34.30 14.15
CA GLY A 314 -37.44 35.58 13.41
C GLY A 314 -36.26 36.27 12.69
N ILE A 315 -35.08 35.67 12.71
CA ILE A 315 -33.82 36.12 12.14
C ILE A 315 -33.47 35.01 11.15
N PRO A 316 -33.28 35.33 9.86
CA PRO A 316 -32.82 34.34 8.91
C PRO A 316 -31.41 33.91 9.34
N LEU A 317 -31.31 32.84 10.13
CA LEU A 317 -30.05 32.17 10.34
C LEU A 317 -29.74 31.50 9.00
N LEU A 318 -28.74 32.01 8.27
CA LEU A 318 -28.18 31.36 7.11
C LEU A 318 -27.64 30.01 7.57
N THR A 319 -28.49 28.98 7.58
CA THR A 319 -28.05 27.61 7.84
C THR A 319 -27.10 27.23 6.70
N PRO A 320 -25.85 26.83 7.01
CA PRO A 320 -24.92 26.42 5.96
C PRO A 320 -25.54 25.28 5.15
N PRO A 321 -25.42 25.31 3.81
CA PRO A 321 -25.94 24.25 2.96
C PRO A 321 -25.37 22.90 3.39
N PRO A 322 -26.16 21.81 3.28
CA PRO A 322 -25.77 20.50 3.77
C PRO A 322 -24.44 20.07 3.12
N ALA A 323 -23.46 19.72 3.95
CA ALA A 323 -22.22 19.12 3.48
C ALA A 323 -22.44 17.64 3.22
N GLY A 324 -21.96 17.14 2.08
CA GLY A 324 -22.02 15.72 1.74
C GLY A 324 -22.19 15.47 0.25
N VAL A 325 -22.34 14.18 -0.07
CA VAL A 325 -22.59 13.67 -1.41
C VAL A 325 -23.85 12.80 -1.35
N ALA A 326 -24.74 12.92 -2.33
CA ALA A 326 -25.88 12.02 -2.47
C ALA A 326 -25.41 10.56 -2.64
N PRO A 327 -26.21 9.56 -2.23
CA PRO A 327 -25.79 8.15 -2.23
C PRO A 327 -25.20 7.67 -3.55
N GLU A 328 -25.71 8.17 -4.68
CA GLU A 328 -25.29 7.83 -6.03
C GLU A 328 -23.84 8.22 -6.31
N GLY A 329 -23.35 9.32 -5.72
CA GLY A 329 -21.99 9.83 -5.92
C GLY A 329 -20.96 9.28 -4.96
N ARG A 330 -21.38 8.53 -3.93
CA ARG A 330 -20.47 8.12 -2.86
C ARG A 330 -19.50 7.03 -3.29
N ARG A 331 -19.85 6.16 -4.23
CA ARG A 331 -19.00 5.03 -4.64
C ARG A 331 -19.09 4.73 -6.13
N LEU A 332 -17.92 4.54 -6.76
CA LEU A 332 -17.84 3.92 -8.09
C LEU A 332 -18.37 2.49 -8.05
N ARG A 333 -18.98 2.05 -9.15
CA ARG A 333 -19.40 0.66 -9.31
C ARG A 333 -18.24 -0.13 -9.90
N ARG A 334 -17.94 -1.27 -9.30
CA ARG A 334 -16.95 -2.19 -9.86
C ARG A 334 -17.51 -2.79 -11.15
N GLY A 335 -16.71 -2.73 -12.22
CA GLY A 335 -17.03 -3.36 -13.49
C GLY A 335 -16.77 -4.86 -13.41
N PHE A 336 -17.67 -5.66 -13.99
CA PHE A 336 -17.40 -7.09 -14.20
C PHE A 336 -16.58 -7.25 -15.48
N SER A 337 -15.37 -7.82 -15.40
CA SER A 337 -14.59 -8.14 -16.59
C SER A 337 -15.22 -9.33 -17.30
N TRP A 338 -15.96 -9.05 -18.36
CA TRP A 338 -16.56 -10.08 -19.24
C TRP A 338 -15.51 -11.07 -19.76
N ILE A 339 -14.24 -10.64 -19.92
CA ILE A 339 -13.12 -11.49 -20.32
C ILE A 339 -12.87 -12.60 -19.29
N GLY A 340 -12.93 -12.29 -18.00
CA GLY A 340 -12.81 -13.30 -16.94
C GLY A 340 -13.97 -14.30 -16.97
N GLY A 341 -15.19 -13.82 -17.27
CA GLY A 341 -16.35 -14.67 -17.51
C GLY A 341 -16.17 -15.59 -18.72
N VAL A 342 -15.68 -15.06 -19.84
CA VAL A 342 -15.40 -15.85 -21.06
C VAL A 342 -14.32 -16.88 -20.81
N ILE A 343 -13.22 -16.52 -20.14
CA ILE A 343 -12.15 -17.48 -19.78
C ILE A 343 -12.70 -18.58 -18.88
N ALA A 344 -13.52 -18.25 -17.88
CA ALA A 344 -14.15 -19.24 -17.01
C ALA A 344 -15.07 -20.18 -17.79
N VAL A 345 -15.90 -19.65 -18.70
CA VAL A 345 -16.78 -20.45 -19.56
C VAL A 345 -15.96 -21.36 -20.48
N LEU A 346 -14.89 -20.87 -21.09
CA LEU A 346 -14.00 -21.68 -21.92
C LEU A 346 -13.29 -22.76 -21.12
N ALA A 347 -12.83 -22.45 -19.90
CA ALA A 347 -12.21 -23.43 -19.00
C ALA A 347 -13.20 -24.53 -18.57
N ILE A 348 -14.44 -24.15 -18.23
CA ILE A 348 -15.52 -25.09 -17.90
C ILE A 348 -15.88 -25.94 -19.12
N GLY A 349 -16.01 -25.31 -20.29
CA GLY A 349 -16.30 -26.01 -21.55
C GLY A 349 -15.20 -27.02 -21.91
N TRP A 350 -13.93 -26.63 -21.77
CA TRP A 350 -12.79 -27.52 -21.96
C TRP A 350 -12.77 -28.68 -20.95
N TRP A 351 -13.04 -28.40 -19.68
CA TRP A 351 -13.11 -29.42 -18.64
C TRP A 351 -14.25 -30.43 -18.91
N LEU A 352 -15.45 -29.94 -19.24
CA LEU A 352 -16.58 -30.80 -19.61
C LEU A 352 -16.27 -31.64 -20.85
N PHE A 353 -15.64 -31.05 -21.87
CA PHE A 353 -15.20 -31.78 -23.06
C PHE A 353 -14.24 -32.91 -22.69
N SER A 354 -13.24 -32.65 -21.84
CA SER A 354 -12.28 -33.68 -21.40
C SER A 354 -12.95 -34.82 -20.61
N VAL A 355 -13.91 -34.52 -19.75
CA VAL A 355 -14.66 -35.53 -18.98
C VAL A 355 -15.54 -36.39 -19.91
N VAL A 356 -16.21 -35.77 -20.87
CA VAL A 356 -17.06 -36.49 -21.84
C VAL A 356 -16.20 -37.34 -22.78
N SER A 357 -15.07 -36.82 -23.28
CA SER A 357 -14.17 -37.60 -24.14
C SER A 357 -13.62 -38.83 -23.41
N ASP A 358 -13.26 -38.71 -22.13
CA ASP A 358 -12.76 -39.84 -21.32
C ASP A 358 -13.82 -40.92 -21.06
N ILE A 359 -15.11 -40.55 -21.06
CA ILE A 359 -16.23 -41.49 -20.90
C ILE A 359 -16.54 -42.21 -22.22
N PHE A 360 -16.41 -41.54 -23.36
CA PHE A 360 -16.73 -42.11 -24.68
C PHE A 360 -15.58 -42.86 -25.36
N LEU A 361 -14.32 -42.63 -24.95
CA LEU A 361 -13.13 -43.29 -25.51
C LEU A 361 -12.62 -44.47 -24.66
N ARG A 362 -13.41 -44.94 -23.68
CA ARG A 362 -13.14 -46.14 -22.88
C ARG A 362 -13.98 -47.33 -23.30
#